data_AF-A0A2E5E1Q7-F1
#
_entry.id   AF-A0A2E5E1Q7-F1
#
_cell.length_a   1.000
_cell.length_b   1.000
_cell.length_c   1.000
_cell.angle_alpha   90.00
_cell.angle_beta   90.00
_cell.angle_gamma   90.00
#
_symmetry.space_group_name_H-M   'P 1'
#
loop_
_entity.id
_entity.type
_entity.pdbx_description
1 polymer ?
#
loop_
_entity_poly.entity_id
_entity_poly.type
_entity_poly.pdbx_seq_one_letter_code
_entity_poly.pdbx_strand_id
1 'polypeptide(L)'
;MVTMAVEGSSNMFESPLMDLHKAEAAAPPIEMNKADAEDRPGASMGELGEPLELEFLPWGSGSDEQPACLVLATSGWVELEYAVMRRGCGLLDQPQRGTIVVRGEDRVEFLNRMVTQDLKDLSTSQACHGFLTNRKGRITAELILIETDQALFLDLDLHQTDSVCEVLRHHVFTEDVQIEDESGKWYRIGLHGPEIGTVLKAHGGLGEGHLGVNSLAIADADVLVVRKDMIGAPGCDLLLPREEVVSVWTAIRDHAQVLGIRTRAVGWYAFNTARLEGGTPLFNIDFGSTSLPHETGLVQACVSFTKGCYPGQEVVARMHNLGQPKQQLRGLRIDGDHLPVAGTQVFASEDEELSEPVGVITSSAISPLGGAAPMAFAMLRKRVVAPGTRVRMHAEGSPCEATVGELDVLGLKEEST
;
A
#
# COMPACT_ATOMS: atom_id res chain seq x y z
N MET A 1 -15.51 18.42 -24.20
CA MET A 1 -16.74 18.96 -23.59
C MET A 1 -17.81 17.89 -23.59
N VAL A 2 -17.92 17.12 -22.51
CA VAL A 2 -19.19 16.60 -22.01
C VAL A 2 -19.05 16.71 -20.50
N THR A 3 -19.60 17.79 -19.97
CA THR A 3 -19.79 18.02 -18.54
C THR A 3 -21.23 17.61 -18.26
N MET A 4 -21.44 16.56 -17.49
CA MET A 4 -22.62 16.42 -16.64
C MET A 4 -22.15 15.75 -15.35
N ALA A 5 -21.79 16.59 -14.39
CA ALA A 5 -21.53 16.20 -13.02
C ALA A 5 -22.84 15.70 -12.40
N VAL A 6 -22.82 14.48 -11.88
CA VAL A 6 -23.74 14.06 -10.83
C VAL A 6 -23.17 14.62 -9.54
N GLU A 7 -23.71 15.75 -9.09
CA GLU A 7 -23.34 16.40 -7.83
C GLU A 7 -23.60 15.43 -6.67
N GLY A 8 -22.52 14.90 -6.09
CA GLY A 8 -22.54 14.09 -4.88
C GLY A 8 -21.58 12.89 -4.88
N SER A 9 -21.40 12.21 -6.03
CA SER A 9 -20.59 10.98 -6.12
C SER A 9 -19.27 11.13 -6.88
N SER A 10 -19.08 12.20 -7.66
CA SER A 10 -17.95 12.29 -8.60
C SER A 10 -16.60 12.62 -7.97
N ASN A 11 -16.56 13.25 -6.78
CA ASN A 11 -15.30 13.76 -6.22
C ASN A 11 -14.44 12.64 -5.57
N MET A 12 -15.01 11.54 -5.08
CA MET A 12 -14.24 10.57 -4.28
C MET A 12 -13.20 9.76 -5.08
N PHE A 13 -13.37 9.64 -6.40
CA PHE A 13 -12.46 8.87 -7.28
C PHE A 13 -11.36 9.73 -7.93
N GLU A 14 -11.40 11.04 -7.73
CA GLU A 14 -10.39 11.97 -8.26
C GLU A 14 -9.36 12.28 -7.19
N SER A 15 -8.13 12.61 -7.57
CA SER A 15 -7.13 13.10 -6.62
C SER A 15 -7.25 14.63 -6.47
N PRO A 16 -7.31 15.19 -5.24
CA PRO A 16 -7.19 16.64 -5.01
C PRO A 16 -5.82 17.19 -5.41
N LEU A 17 -4.81 16.33 -5.56
CA LEU A 17 -3.43 16.69 -5.88
C LEU A 17 -3.14 16.68 -7.38
N MET A 18 -4.11 16.34 -8.23
CA MET A 18 -3.93 16.21 -9.68
C MET A 18 -3.25 17.43 -10.32
N ASP A 19 -3.67 18.65 -9.96
CA ASP A 19 -3.08 19.86 -10.51
C ASP A 19 -1.69 20.17 -9.92
N LEU A 20 -1.43 19.79 -8.66
CA LEU A 20 -0.10 19.87 -8.06
C LEU A 20 0.87 18.92 -8.74
N HIS A 21 0.48 17.68 -9.03
CA HIS A 21 1.32 16.71 -9.75
C HIS A 21 1.70 17.22 -11.13
N LYS A 22 0.76 17.82 -11.86
CA LYS A 22 1.02 18.46 -13.16
C LYS A 22 1.98 19.63 -13.04
N ALA A 23 1.83 20.47 -12.02
CA ALA A 23 2.73 21.59 -11.77
C ALA A 23 4.15 21.13 -11.39
N GLU A 24 4.26 20.08 -10.57
CA GLU A 24 5.55 19.50 -10.16
C GLU A 24 6.30 18.86 -11.33
N ALA A 25 5.61 18.11 -12.19
CA ALA A 25 6.21 17.49 -13.37
C ALA A 25 6.74 18.54 -14.39
N ALA A 26 6.12 19.72 -14.44
CA ALA A 26 6.58 20.82 -15.29
C ALA A 26 7.83 21.54 -14.76
N ALA A 27 8.21 21.33 -13.49
CA ALA A 27 9.38 21.95 -12.89
C ALA A 27 10.66 21.13 -13.14
N PRO A 28 11.83 21.75 -13.40
CA PRO A 28 13.07 21.01 -13.55
C PRO A 28 13.42 20.25 -12.25
N PRO A 29 13.84 18.98 -12.33
CA PRO A 29 14.03 18.11 -11.15
C PRO A 29 15.22 18.49 -10.27
N ILE A 30 16.14 19.30 -10.81
CA ILE A 30 17.35 19.78 -10.17
C ILE A 30 17.45 21.26 -10.51
N GLU A 31 17.48 22.14 -9.51
CA GLU A 31 18.05 23.47 -9.72
C GLU A 31 19.52 23.26 -10.09
N MET A 32 19.83 23.27 -11.38
CA MET A 32 21.22 23.34 -11.81
C MET A 32 21.79 24.62 -11.26
N ASN A 33 22.61 24.50 -10.22
CA ASN A 33 23.36 25.61 -9.68
C ASN A 33 24.27 26.11 -10.80
N LYS A 34 23.88 27.17 -11.51
CA LYS A 34 24.62 27.70 -12.66
C LYS A 34 26.07 28.05 -12.30
N ALA A 35 26.35 28.26 -11.01
CA ALA A 35 27.67 28.53 -10.48
C ALA A 35 28.66 27.36 -10.62
N ASP A 36 28.22 26.09 -10.61
CA ASP A 36 29.12 24.92 -10.69
C ASP A 36 29.46 24.49 -12.13
N ALA A 37 28.76 25.04 -13.12
CA ALA A 37 28.94 24.68 -14.53
C ALA A 37 30.18 25.35 -15.17
N GLU A 38 30.60 26.51 -14.67
CA GLU A 38 31.81 27.20 -15.15
C GLU A 38 33.11 26.53 -14.70
N ASP A 39 33.08 25.73 -13.62
CA ASP A 39 34.26 25.13 -12.98
C ASP A 39 34.61 23.71 -13.48
N ARG A 40 33.86 23.15 -14.45
CA ARG A 40 34.07 21.78 -14.96
C ARG A 40 34.06 21.70 -16.49
N PRO A 41 35.15 22.11 -17.17
CA PRO A 41 35.26 21.96 -18.61
C PRO A 41 35.41 20.47 -18.96
N GLY A 42 34.30 19.82 -19.33
CA GLY A 42 34.28 18.40 -19.76
C GLY A 42 33.07 17.58 -19.30
N ALA A 43 32.19 18.12 -18.44
CA ALA A 43 30.92 17.46 -18.17
C ALA A 43 30.08 17.49 -19.45
N SER A 44 29.70 16.33 -19.98
CA SER A 44 28.70 16.26 -21.05
C SER A 44 27.42 16.86 -20.50
N MET A 45 27.08 18.07 -20.96
CA MET A 45 25.76 18.66 -20.81
C MET A 45 24.85 17.87 -21.74
N GLY A 46 24.45 16.66 -21.32
CA GLY A 46 23.34 15.99 -21.97
C GLY A 46 22.16 16.95 -21.83
N GLU A 47 21.68 17.49 -22.94
CA GLU A 47 20.34 18.08 -22.97
C GLU A 47 19.42 16.99 -22.44
N LEU A 48 18.73 17.25 -21.32
CA LEU A 48 17.67 16.38 -20.85
C LEU A 48 16.60 16.41 -21.95
N GLY A 49 16.74 15.47 -22.90
CA GLY A 49 15.91 15.35 -24.09
C GLY A 49 14.50 15.04 -23.67
N GLU A 50 13.57 15.88 -24.11
CA GLU A 50 12.12 15.87 -23.86
C GLU A 50 11.72 15.83 -22.36
N PRO A 51 10.81 16.71 -21.91
CA PRO A 51 10.30 16.63 -20.54
C PRO A 51 9.65 15.26 -20.34
N LEU A 52 10.15 14.48 -19.38
CA LEU A 52 9.57 13.18 -19.03
C LEU A 52 8.09 13.39 -18.69
N GLU A 53 7.21 12.67 -19.38
CA GLU A 53 5.77 12.86 -19.26
C GLU A 53 5.25 12.28 -17.94
N LEU A 54 4.37 13.05 -17.30
CA LEU A 54 3.60 12.61 -16.14
C LEU A 54 2.68 11.45 -16.55
N GLU A 55 2.79 10.31 -15.86
CA GLU A 55 2.00 9.11 -16.17
C GLU A 55 1.06 8.76 -15.01
N PHE A 56 -0.15 8.32 -15.34
CA PHE A 56 -1.14 7.82 -14.39
C PHE A 56 -1.60 6.41 -14.77
N LEU A 57 -1.81 5.57 -13.76
CA LEU A 57 -2.39 4.24 -13.91
C LEU A 57 -3.84 4.24 -13.42
N PRO A 58 -4.77 3.59 -14.16
CA PRO A 58 -6.11 3.36 -13.64
C PRO A 58 -6.06 2.31 -12.52
N TRP A 59 -6.77 2.57 -11.43
CA TRP A 59 -6.98 1.63 -10.34
C TRP A 59 -8.47 1.34 -10.19
N GLY A 60 -8.82 0.05 -10.13
CA GLY A 60 -10.19 -0.45 -10.17
C GLY A 60 -10.62 -0.90 -11.57
N SER A 61 -11.87 -1.35 -11.71
CA SER A 61 -12.39 -1.94 -12.94
C SER A 61 -12.61 -0.93 -14.07
N GLY A 62 -12.77 0.36 -13.74
CA GLY A 62 -13.06 1.41 -14.72
C GLY A 62 -14.46 1.33 -15.34
N SER A 63 -15.38 0.60 -14.71
CA SER A 63 -16.78 0.48 -15.16
C SER A 63 -17.59 1.74 -14.87
N ASP A 64 -18.70 1.95 -15.58
CA ASP A 64 -19.60 3.10 -15.35
C ASP A 64 -20.17 3.12 -13.92
N GLU A 65 -20.34 1.95 -13.29
CA GLU A 65 -20.85 1.80 -11.92
C GLU A 65 -19.76 1.98 -10.85
N GLN A 66 -18.49 1.75 -11.21
CA GLN A 66 -17.33 1.85 -10.34
C GLN A 66 -16.16 2.45 -11.14
N PRO A 67 -16.06 3.79 -11.22
CA PRO A 67 -15.03 4.43 -12.01
C PRO A 67 -13.65 4.14 -11.43
N ALA A 68 -12.65 4.06 -12.31
CA ALA A 68 -11.27 3.92 -11.87
C ALA A 68 -10.78 5.25 -11.29
N CYS A 69 -9.96 5.17 -10.24
CA CYS A 69 -9.17 6.32 -9.81
C CYS A 69 -7.84 6.35 -10.58
N LEU A 70 -7.27 7.54 -10.76
CA LEU A 70 -5.99 7.73 -11.43
C LEU A 70 -4.88 7.84 -10.39
N VAL A 71 -4.06 6.79 -10.28
CA VAL A 71 -2.89 6.75 -9.40
C VAL A 71 -1.69 7.30 -10.14
N LEU A 72 -0.93 8.21 -9.52
CA LEU A 72 0.33 8.70 -10.07
C LEU A 72 1.29 7.52 -10.30
N ALA A 73 1.64 7.23 -11.55
CA ALA A 73 2.56 6.16 -11.90
C ALA A 73 4.01 6.58 -11.68
N THR A 74 4.32 7.79 -12.16
CA THR A 74 5.62 8.47 -12.05
C THR A 74 5.42 9.94 -12.40
N SER A 75 6.18 10.82 -11.74
CA SER A 75 6.35 12.22 -12.12
C SER A 75 7.39 12.40 -13.24
N GLY A 76 7.77 11.30 -13.90
CA GLY A 76 8.81 11.24 -14.92
C GLY A 76 10.19 10.81 -14.42
N TRP A 77 10.45 10.73 -13.11
CA TRP A 77 11.81 10.51 -12.56
C TRP A 77 11.85 9.37 -11.54
N VAL A 78 11.54 8.14 -11.98
CA VAL A 78 11.37 6.96 -11.11
C VAL A 78 12.59 6.75 -10.19
N GLU A 79 13.81 6.94 -10.69
CA GLU A 79 15.03 6.76 -9.90
C GLU A 79 15.15 7.80 -8.77
N LEU A 80 14.72 9.04 -9.00
CA LEU A 80 14.74 10.08 -8.00
C LEU A 80 13.60 9.92 -6.98
N GLU A 81 12.42 9.48 -7.43
CA GLU A 81 11.30 9.11 -6.58
C GLU A 81 11.68 7.96 -5.64
N TYR A 82 12.34 6.94 -6.20
CA TYR A 82 12.88 5.83 -5.42
C TYR A 82 13.96 6.32 -4.43
N ALA A 83 14.90 7.15 -4.88
CA ALA A 83 15.99 7.64 -4.05
C ALA A 83 15.49 8.50 -2.87
N VAL A 84 14.41 9.28 -3.03
CA VAL A 84 13.87 10.09 -1.93
C VAL A 84 13.29 9.21 -0.82
N MET A 85 12.65 8.08 -1.16
CA MET A 85 12.15 7.14 -0.15
C MET A 85 13.25 6.43 0.62
N ARG A 86 14.47 6.39 0.06
CA ARG A 86 15.65 5.78 0.72
C ARG A 86 16.49 6.76 1.51
N ARG A 87 16.42 8.07 1.20
CA ARG A 87 17.36 9.08 1.73
C ARG A 87 16.72 10.43 2.08
N GLY A 88 15.40 10.47 2.22
CA GLY A 88 14.61 11.68 2.47
C GLY A 88 13.18 11.34 2.91
N CYS A 89 12.23 12.15 2.44
CA CYS A 89 10.79 12.02 2.71
C CYS A 89 10.02 12.03 1.38
N GLY A 90 9.62 10.86 0.88
CA GLY A 90 8.76 10.73 -0.29
C GLY A 90 7.28 10.86 0.09
N LEU A 91 6.50 11.58 -0.71
CA LEU A 91 5.06 11.74 -0.53
C LEU A 91 4.31 10.95 -1.60
N LEU A 92 3.41 10.06 -1.18
CA LEU A 92 2.60 9.21 -2.04
C LEU A 92 1.14 9.67 -1.99
N ASP A 93 0.60 10.03 -3.15
CA ASP A 93 -0.83 10.29 -3.32
C ASP A 93 -1.59 8.95 -3.37
N GLN A 94 -2.69 8.84 -2.61
CA GLN A 94 -3.44 7.59 -2.45
C GLN A 94 -4.94 7.72 -2.77
N PRO A 95 -5.33 8.11 -4.00
CA PRO A 95 -6.74 8.24 -4.40
C PRO A 95 -7.50 6.90 -4.38
N GLN A 96 -6.78 5.78 -4.42
CA GLN A 96 -7.32 4.42 -4.42
C GLN A 96 -7.79 3.93 -3.05
N ARG A 97 -7.63 4.72 -2.00
CA ARG A 97 -8.02 4.33 -0.65
C ARG A 97 -9.39 4.96 -0.33
N GLY A 98 -10.29 4.21 0.32
CA GLY A 98 -11.60 4.65 0.81
C GLY A 98 -11.72 4.63 2.34
N THR A 99 -12.62 5.43 2.91
CA THR A 99 -12.78 5.57 4.37
C THR A 99 -14.22 5.28 4.77
N ILE A 100 -14.42 4.26 5.59
CA ILE A 100 -15.70 4.04 6.27
C ILE A 100 -15.56 4.54 7.71
N VAL A 101 -16.56 5.29 8.19
CA VAL A 101 -16.59 5.77 9.57
C VAL A 101 -17.73 5.09 10.32
N VAL A 102 -17.39 4.50 11.47
CA VAL A 102 -18.32 3.79 12.34
C VAL A 102 -18.45 4.56 13.65
N ARG A 103 -19.68 5.00 13.97
CA ARG A 103 -20.01 5.77 15.17
C ARG A 103 -21.01 5.02 16.04
N GLY A 104 -21.19 5.47 17.28
CA GLY A 104 -22.10 4.87 18.27
C GLY A 104 -21.37 4.17 19.40
N GLU A 105 -22.07 3.94 20.52
CA GLU A 105 -21.48 3.41 21.75
C GLU A 105 -20.98 1.96 21.58
N ASP A 106 -21.62 1.17 20.72
CA ASP A 106 -21.31 -0.25 20.52
C ASP A 106 -20.27 -0.52 19.41
N ARG A 107 -19.71 0.53 18.78
CA ARG A 107 -18.89 0.42 17.55
C ARG A 107 -17.73 -0.57 17.65
N VAL A 108 -16.98 -0.54 18.75
CA VAL A 108 -15.79 -1.40 18.95
C VAL A 108 -16.22 -2.84 19.16
N GLU A 109 -17.21 -3.09 20.03
CA GLU A 109 -17.71 -4.45 20.28
C GLU A 109 -18.33 -5.07 19.02
N PHE A 110 -19.11 -4.27 18.28
CA PHE A 110 -19.67 -4.67 17.00
C PHE A 110 -18.57 -5.06 16.00
N LEU A 111 -17.61 -4.18 15.73
CA LEU A 111 -16.53 -4.47 14.78
C LEU A 111 -15.64 -5.63 15.25
N ASN A 112 -15.42 -5.79 16.55
CA ASN A 112 -14.68 -6.92 17.09
C ASN A 112 -15.37 -8.27 16.78
N ARG A 113 -16.68 -8.30 16.54
CA ARG A 113 -17.38 -9.51 16.06
C ARG A 113 -17.35 -9.68 14.54
N MET A 114 -16.92 -8.67 13.80
CA MET A 114 -16.91 -8.67 12.33
C MET A 114 -15.53 -8.96 11.74
N VAL A 115 -14.45 -8.48 12.38
CA VAL A 115 -13.09 -8.58 11.82
C VAL A 115 -12.25 -9.67 12.47
N THR A 116 -11.18 -10.08 11.80
CA THR A 116 -10.27 -11.16 12.26
C THR A 116 -9.33 -10.75 13.40
N GLN A 117 -9.09 -9.45 13.62
CA GLN A 117 -8.19 -8.94 14.66
C GLN A 117 -8.93 -8.59 15.96
N ASP A 118 -8.31 -8.75 17.12
CA ASP A 118 -8.92 -8.38 18.41
C ASP A 118 -8.87 -6.88 18.63
N LEU A 119 -10.02 -6.27 18.93
CA LEU A 119 -10.14 -4.82 19.14
C LEU A 119 -10.41 -4.46 20.62
N LYS A 120 -10.45 -5.42 21.54
CA LYS A 120 -10.81 -5.17 22.95
C LYS A 120 -9.92 -4.14 23.64
N ASP A 121 -8.62 -4.16 23.32
CA ASP A 121 -7.62 -3.27 23.89
C ASP A 121 -7.17 -2.19 22.88
N LEU A 122 -7.97 -1.96 21.82
CA LEU A 122 -7.68 -0.93 20.84
C LEU A 122 -7.83 0.46 21.48
N SER A 123 -6.71 1.15 21.61
CA SER A 123 -6.63 2.52 22.13
C SER A 123 -6.57 3.55 21.00
N THR A 124 -6.76 4.84 21.33
CA THR A 124 -6.66 5.93 20.36
C THR A 124 -5.22 6.23 19.91
N SER A 125 -4.21 5.66 20.58
CA SER A 125 -2.79 5.77 20.21
C SER A 125 -2.30 4.62 19.33
N GLN A 126 -3.19 3.70 18.91
CA GLN A 126 -2.81 2.54 18.12
C GLN A 126 -3.90 2.18 17.11
N ALA A 127 -3.48 1.71 15.95
CA ALA A 127 -4.35 1.13 14.94
C ALA A 127 -4.21 -0.39 14.94
N CYS A 128 -5.21 -1.08 14.42
CA CYS A 128 -5.17 -2.51 14.17
C CYS A 128 -5.22 -2.80 12.67
N HIS A 129 -4.50 -3.84 12.27
CA HIS A 129 -4.61 -4.41 10.93
C HIS A 129 -5.45 -5.69 11.02
N GLY A 130 -6.46 -5.82 10.16
CA GLY A 130 -7.34 -6.98 10.16
C GLY A 130 -8.02 -7.24 8.82
N PHE A 131 -8.63 -8.40 8.69
CA PHE A 131 -9.46 -8.76 7.54
C PHE A 131 -10.94 -8.78 7.93
N LEU A 132 -11.79 -8.40 6.98
CA LEU A 132 -13.17 -8.85 6.94
C LEU A 132 -13.21 -10.18 6.18
N THR A 133 -13.92 -11.18 6.70
CA THR A 133 -14.03 -12.50 6.05
C THR A 133 -15.48 -12.93 5.87
N ASN A 134 -15.73 -13.75 4.85
CA ASN A 134 -17.03 -14.40 4.69
C ASN A 134 -17.13 -15.70 5.52
N ARG A 135 -18.30 -16.33 5.52
CA ARG A 135 -18.55 -17.60 6.25
C ARG A 135 -17.62 -18.76 5.85
N LYS A 136 -16.98 -18.70 4.68
CA LYS A 136 -15.98 -19.68 4.21
C LYS A 136 -14.55 -19.31 4.61
N GLY A 137 -14.37 -18.27 5.43
CA GLY A 137 -13.07 -17.76 5.89
C GLY A 137 -12.27 -17.02 4.83
N ARG A 138 -12.86 -16.74 3.66
CA ARG A 138 -12.18 -16.00 2.58
C ARG A 138 -12.24 -14.51 2.87
N ILE A 139 -11.14 -13.82 2.60
CA ILE A 139 -11.02 -12.38 2.79
C ILE A 139 -12.03 -11.71 1.87
N THR A 140 -12.70 -10.68 2.37
CA THR A 140 -13.55 -9.80 1.56
C THR A 140 -12.99 -8.39 1.52
N ALA A 141 -12.29 -7.94 2.57
CA ALA A 141 -11.55 -6.68 2.60
C ALA A 141 -10.36 -6.78 3.57
N GLU A 142 -9.30 -6.01 3.27
CA GLU A 142 -8.22 -5.68 4.19
C GLU A 142 -8.48 -4.30 4.80
N LEU A 143 -8.35 -4.19 6.13
CA LEU A 143 -8.75 -3.02 6.90
C LEU A 143 -7.63 -2.58 7.84
N ILE A 144 -7.32 -1.27 7.84
CA ILE A 144 -6.67 -0.61 8.96
C ILE A 144 -7.77 0.06 9.80
N LEU A 145 -7.86 -0.30 11.08
CA LEU A 145 -8.86 0.18 12.03
C LEU A 145 -8.22 1.18 12.99
N ILE A 146 -8.74 2.40 13.03
CA ILE A 146 -8.20 3.51 13.82
C ILE A 146 -9.31 4.01 14.74
N GLU A 147 -9.16 3.79 16.05
CA GLU A 147 -10.13 4.28 17.04
C GLU A 147 -9.81 5.72 17.43
N THR A 148 -10.87 6.53 17.57
CA THR A 148 -10.82 7.87 18.15
C THR A 148 -11.93 8.00 19.19
N ASP A 149 -11.91 9.07 19.98
CA ASP A 149 -12.96 9.31 20.99
C ASP A 149 -14.37 9.39 20.39
N GLN A 150 -14.48 9.77 19.09
CA GLN A 150 -15.75 10.04 18.42
C GLN A 150 -16.21 8.91 17.49
N ALA A 151 -15.27 8.17 16.91
CA ALA A 151 -15.56 7.21 15.85
C ALA A 151 -14.41 6.22 15.64
N LEU A 152 -14.73 5.11 14.99
CA LEU A 152 -13.77 4.15 14.46
C LEU A 152 -13.67 4.29 12.95
N PHE A 153 -12.48 4.61 12.45
CA PHE A 153 -12.20 4.75 11.02
C PHE A 153 -11.67 3.43 10.44
N LEU A 154 -12.20 3.04 9.29
CA LEU A 154 -11.75 1.88 8.52
C LEU A 154 -11.13 2.42 7.23
N ASP A 155 -9.81 2.27 7.11
CA ASP A 155 -9.06 2.56 5.90
C ASP A 155 -8.90 1.27 5.07
N LEU A 156 -9.39 1.30 3.83
CA LEU A 156 -9.51 0.15 2.93
C LEU A 156 -9.35 0.58 1.46
N ASP A 157 -9.47 -0.35 0.53
CA ASP A 157 -9.53 -0.04 -0.89
C ASP A 157 -10.87 0.63 -1.23
N LEU A 158 -10.81 1.73 -2.00
CA LEU A 158 -11.98 2.56 -2.35
C LEU A 158 -13.08 1.75 -3.03
N HIS A 159 -12.74 0.81 -3.91
CA HIS A 159 -13.70 0.02 -4.67
C HIS A 159 -14.42 -1.04 -3.82
N GLN A 160 -14.07 -1.16 -2.53
CA GLN A 160 -14.68 -2.10 -1.60
C GLN A 160 -15.65 -1.44 -0.61
N THR A 161 -15.68 -0.11 -0.51
CA THR A 161 -16.40 0.61 0.55
C THR A 161 -17.88 0.27 0.57
N ASP A 162 -18.54 0.25 -0.59
CA ASP A 162 -19.96 -0.11 -0.73
C ASP A 162 -20.23 -1.52 -0.20
N SER A 163 -19.46 -2.50 -0.67
CA SER A 163 -19.64 -3.90 -0.29
C SER A 163 -19.38 -4.15 1.20
N VAL A 164 -18.41 -3.45 1.79
CA VAL A 164 -18.10 -3.53 3.22
C VAL A 164 -19.20 -2.85 4.03
N CYS A 165 -19.67 -1.67 3.62
CA CYS A 165 -20.81 -1.00 4.25
C CYS A 165 -22.06 -1.88 4.25
N GLU A 166 -22.38 -2.51 3.12
CA GLU A 166 -23.53 -3.41 2.99
C GLU A 166 -23.41 -4.60 3.96
N VAL A 167 -22.25 -5.27 3.96
CA VAL A 167 -22.00 -6.41 4.85
C VAL A 167 -22.11 -6.00 6.31
N LEU A 168 -21.49 -4.89 6.72
CA LEU A 168 -21.52 -4.47 8.12
C LEU A 168 -22.95 -4.06 8.54
N ARG A 169 -23.65 -3.23 7.76
CA ARG A 169 -25.03 -2.80 8.07
C ARG A 169 -26.00 -3.98 8.16
N HIS A 170 -25.82 -5.02 7.34
CA HIS A 170 -26.63 -6.23 7.41
C HIS A 170 -26.49 -6.99 8.75
N HIS A 171 -25.39 -6.78 9.49
CA HIS A 171 -25.13 -7.41 10.78
C HIS A 171 -25.46 -6.53 11.98
N VAL A 172 -25.95 -5.30 11.76
CA VAL A 172 -26.47 -4.43 12.82
C VAL A 172 -27.93 -4.81 13.09
N PHE A 173 -28.25 -5.21 14.32
CA PHE A 173 -29.61 -5.60 14.71
C PHE A 173 -30.18 -4.70 15.80
N THR A 174 -29.44 -4.56 16.90
CA THR A 174 -29.86 -3.80 18.09
C THR A 174 -28.78 -2.88 18.62
N GLU A 175 -27.56 -3.02 18.10
CA GLU A 175 -26.39 -2.25 18.48
C GLU A 175 -26.56 -0.77 18.10
N ASP A 176 -26.11 0.14 18.97
CA ASP A 176 -25.98 1.56 18.67
C ASP A 176 -24.75 1.78 17.78
N VAL A 177 -24.94 1.58 16.47
CA VAL A 177 -23.89 1.73 15.46
C VAL A 177 -24.43 2.42 14.20
N GLN A 178 -23.71 3.44 13.74
CA GLN A 178 -23.92 4.11 12.46
C GLN A 178 -22.69 3.88 11.57
N ILE A 179 -22.92 3.48 10.32
CA ILE A 179 -21.86 3.09 9.38
C ILE A 179 -22.03 3.91 8.11
N GLU A 180 -21.05 4.75 7.80
CA GLU A 180 -21.08 5.65 6.65
C GLU A 180 -19.81 5.51 5.79
N ASP A 181 -19.99 5.48 4.48
CA ASP A 181 -18.89 5.72 3.55
C ASP A 181 -18.62 7.23 3.53
N GLU A 182 -17.45 7.61 4.05
CA GLU A 182 -16.98 8.99 4.08
C GLU A 182 -15.73 9.17 3.19
N SER A 183 -15.54 8.32 2.18
CA SER A 183 -14.42 8.42 1.23
C SER A 183 -14.38 9.76 0.48
N GLY A 184 -15.54 10.41 0.31
CA GLY A 184 -15.62 11.77 -0.23
C GLY A 184 -15.25 12.89 0.74
N LYS A 185 -15.12 12.60 2.05
CA LYS A 185 -14.80 13.58 3.11
C LYS A 185 -13.37 13.42 3.64
N TRP A 186 -12.79 12.22 3.55
CA TRP A 186 -11.47 11.89 4.06
C TRP A 186 -10.53 11.43 2.96
N TYR A 187 -9.25 11.75 3.10
CA TYR A 187 -8.22 11.40 2.14
C TYR A 187 -6.96 10.85 2.79
N ARG A 188 -6.08 10.22 1.99
CA ARG A 188 -4.81 9.64 2.44
C ARG A 188 -3.63 10.25 1.71
N ILE A 189 -2.59 10.56 2.47
CA ILE A 189 -1.25 10.85 1.95
C ILE A 189 -0.28 9.88 2.65
N GLY A 190 0.49 9.11 1.88
CA GLY A 190 1.56 8.28 2.43
C GLY A 190 2.87 9.07 2.52
N LEU A 191 3.60 8.96 3.63
CA LEU A 191 4.97 9.43 3.75
C LEU A 191 5.92 8.24 3.91
N HIS A 192 7.00 8.24 3.13
CA HIS A 192 7.96 7.14 3.14
C HIS A 192 9.41 7.64 3.14
N GLY A 193 10.20 7.11 4.08
CA GLY A 193 11.64 7.30 4.12
C GLY A 193 12.18 7.61 5.52
N PRO A 194 13.51 7.58 5.69
CA PRO A 194 14.14 7.70 7.00
C PRO A 194 13.91 9.08 7.67
N GLU A 195 13.60 10.12 6.90
CA GLU A 195 13.48 11.49 7.42
C GLU A 195 12.05 11.90 7.80
N ILE A 196 11.04 11.02 7.62
CA ILE A 196 9.65 11.37 7.91
C ILE A 196 9.44 11.77 9.39
N GLY A 197 10.18 11.12 10.30
CA GLY A 197 10.11 11.43 11.73
C GLY A 197 10.68 12.81 12.03
N THR A 198 11.74 13.22 11.32
CA THR A 198 12.32 14.56 11.41
C THR A 198 11.35 15.61 10.89
N VAL A 199 10.72 15.36 9.73
CA VAL A 199 9.74 16.28 9.12
C VAL A 199 8.52 16.47 10.02
N LEU A 200 7.98 15.39 10.59
CA LEU A 200 6.79 15.46 11.45
C LEU A 200 7.08 15.91 12.88
N LYS A 201 8.35 15.98 13.30
CA LYS A 201 8.74 16.29 14.68
C LYS A 201 8.18 17.63 15.16
N ALA A 202 8.16 18.64 14.30
CA ALA A 202 7.64 19.96 14.62
C ALA A 202 6.12 19.97 14.88
N HIS A 203 5.42 18.95 14.39
CA HIS A 203 3.96 18.81 14.48
C HIS A 203 3.51 17.85 15.60
N GLY A 204 4.45 17.15 16.25
CA GLY A 204 4.19 16.16 17.31
C GLY A 204 4.77 14.77 17.04
N GLY A 205 5.25 14.51 15.82
CA GLY A 205 5.98 13.29 15.45
C GLY A 205 5.11 12.05 15.20
N LEU A 206 5.77 10.93 14.92
CA LEU A 206 5.12 9.64 14.69
C LEU A 206 4.65 9.00 16.01
N GLY A 207 3.59 8.19 15.91
CA GLY A 207 3.24 7.26 16.99
C GLY A 207 4.32 6.20 17.23
N GLU A 208 4.33 5.63 18.43
CA GLU A 208 5.28 4.60 18.82
C GLU A 208 4.96 3.25 18.17
N GLY A 209 6.00 2.56 17.67
CA GLY A 209 5.86 1.22 17.08
C GLY A 209 5.08 1.17 15.75
N HIS A 210 5.03 -0.01 15.15
CA HIS A 210 4.20 -0.24 13.96
C HIS A 210 2.71 -0.07 14.32
N LEU A 211 1.96 0.64 13.49
CA LEU A 211 0.57 1.06 13.73
C LEU A 211 0.37 1.98 14.94
N GLY A 212 1.43 2.62 15.44
CA GLY A 212 1.28 3.74 16.37
C GLY A 212 0.52 4.89 15.73
N VAL A 213 -0.45 5.45 16.44
CA VAL A 213 -1.30 6.55 15.99
C VAL A 213 -0.96 7.81 16.77
N ASN A 214 -0.88 8.93 16.07
CA ASN A 214 -0.79 10.26 16.68
C ASN A 214 -1.76 11.21 15.98
N SER A 215 -2.26 12.22 16.70
CA SER A 215 -3.07 13.29 16.12
C SER A 215 -2.25 14.57 16.09
N LEU A 216 -2.03 15.12 14.90
CA LEU A 216 -1.18 16.28 14.67
C LEU A 216 -1.99 17.42 14.04
N ALA A 217 -1.62 18.65 14.36
CA ALA A 217 -2.07 19.83 13.63
C ALA A 217 -1.04 20.19 12.54
N ILE A 218 -1.44 20.11 11.28
CA ILE A 218 -0.59 20.45 10.13
C ILE A 218 -1.39 21.39 9.22
N ALA A 219 -0.85 22.58 8.94
CA ALA A 219 -1.57 23.60 8.16
C ALA A 219 -2.99 23.87 8.68
N ASP A 220 -3.16 23.94 10.02
CA ASP A 220 -4.43 24.10 10.73
C ASP A 220 -5.46 22.95 10.56
N ALA A 221 -5.08 21.87 9.87
CA ALA A 221 -5.88 20.66 9.74
C ALA A 221 -5.57 19.65 10.85
N ASP A 222 -6.61 18.98 11.36
CA ASP A 222 -6.48 17.84 12.25
C ASP A 222 -6.14 16.58 11.43
N VAL A 223 -4.95 16.04 11.63
CA VAL A 223 -4.40 14.90 10.86
C VAL A 223 -4.17 13.71 11.78
N LEU A 224 -4.76 12.57 11.47
CA LEU A 224 -4.44 11.29 12.10
C LEU A 224 -3.24 10.66 11.36
N VAL A 225 -2.14 10.50 12.07
CA VAL A 225 -0.90 9.91 11.54
C VAL A 225 -0.77 8.48 12.03
N VAL A 226 -0.82 7.53 11.11
CA VAL A 226 -0.72 6.10 11.40
C VAL A 226 0.62 5.58 10.90
N ARG A 227 1.52 5.21 11.82
CA ARG A 227 2.81 4.64 11.43
C ARG A 227 2.62 3.30 10.72
N LYS A 228 3.19 3.19 9.51
CA LYS A 228 3.03 2.04 8.62
C LYS A 228 4.29 1.87 7.77
N ASP A 229 5.20 1.04 8.27
CA ASP A 229 6.52 0.83 7.69
C ASP A 229 6.45 -0.19 6.52
N MET A 230 6.05 0.30 5.33
CA MET A 230 5.75 -0.56 4.17
C MET A 230 6.99 -0.96 3.34
N ILE A 231 8.05 -0.14 3.38
CA ILE A 231 9.15 -0.22 2.42
C ILE A 231 10.47 -0.73 3.02
N GLY A 232 10.44 -1.30 4.24
CA GLY A 232 11.66 -1.62 4.99
C GLY A 232 12.42 -0.37 5.48
N ALA A 233 11.70 0.76 5.58
CA ALA A 233 12.13 2.01 6.19
C ALA A 233 10.90 2.67 6.83
N PRO A 234 11.08 3.66 7.73
CA PRO A 234 9.96 4.36 8.35
C PRO A 234 8.93 4.86 7.33
N GLY A 235 7.65 4.62 7.63
CA GLY A 235 6.52 5.06 6.82
C GLY A 235 5.33 5.46 7.69
N CYS A 236 4.44 6.31 7.18
CA CYS A 236 3.15 6.56 7.79
C CYS A 236 2.09 6.95 6.76
N ASP A 237 0.83 6.67 7.05
CA ASP A 237 -0.31 7.22 6.32
C ASP A 237 -0.90 8.39 7.13
N LEU A 238 -1.18 9.49 6.45
CA LEU A 238 -1.90 10.65 6.98
C LEU A 238 -3.36 10.55 6.56
N LEU A 239 -4.27 10.43 7.52
CA LEU A 239 -5.71 10.49 7.31
C LEU A 239 -6.21 11.88 7.74
N LEU A 240 -6.80 12.61 6.79
CA LEU A 240 -7.15 14.02 6.95
C LEU A 240 -8.41 14.40 6.16
N PRO A 241 -9.09 15.50 6.52
CA PRO A 241 -10.18 16.04 5.72
C PRO A 241 -9.71 16.31 4.28
N ARG A 242 -10.56 15.92 3.32
CA ARG A 242 -10.22 15.96 1.89
C ARG A 242 -9.92 17.36 1.38
N GLU A 243 -10.63 18.35 1.91
CA GLU A 243 -10.45 19.77 1.58
C GLU A 243 -9.08 20.32 1.99
N GLU A 244 -8.41 19.70 2.96
CA GLU A 244 -7.11 20.12 3.49
C GLU A 244 -5.91 19.40 2.85
N VAL A 245 -6.15 18.54 1.86
CA VAL A 245 -5.09 17.73 1.24
C VAL A 245 -3.99 18.58 0.62
N VAL A 246 -4.38 19.64 -0.10
CA VAL A 246 -3.44 20.54 -0.79
C VAL A 246 -2.62 21.37 0.22
N SER A 247 -3.26 21.87 1.28
CA SER A 247 -2.61 22.68 2.32
C SER A 247 -1.60 21.83 3.11
N VAL A 248 -1.99 20.63 3.54
CA VAL A 248 -1.12 19.69 4.27
C VAL A 248 0.04 19.20 3.40
N TRP A 249 -0.21 18.80 2.15
CA TRP A 249 0.83 18.37 1.22
C TRP A 249 1.90 19.45 1.04
N THR A 250 1.47 20.70 0.81
CA THR A 250 2.36 21.84 0.61
C THR A 250 3.15 22.14 1.89
N ALA A 251 2.50 22.16 3.05
CA ALA A 251 3.16 22.44 4.33
C ALA A 251 4.25 21.41 4.68
N ILE A 252 4.01 20.12 4.42
CA ILE A 252 5.01 19.07 4.62
C ILE A 252 6.23 19.31 3.73
N ARG A 253 6.01 19.65 2.46
CA ARG A 253 7.10 19.91 1.50
C ARG A 253 7.91 21.15 1.87
N ASP A 254 7.23 22.25 2.17
CA ASP A 254 7.87 23.51 2.57
C ASP A 254 8.69 23.31 3.85
N HIS A 255 8.14 22.58 4.83
CA HIS A 255 8.85 22.29 6.07
C HIS A 255 10.09 21.41 5.83
N ALA A 256 9.96 20.36 5.02
CA ALA A 256 11.12 19.54 4.63
C ALA A 256 12.20 20.36 3.93
N GLN A 257 11.81 21.30 3.05
CA GLN A 257 12.74 22.22 2.39
C GLN A 257 13.48 23.12 3.40
N VAL A 258 12.78 23.70 4.38
CA VAL A 258 13.39 24.50 5.46
C VAL A 258 14.42 23.68 6.25
N LEU A 259 14.16 22.39 6.46
CA LEU A 259 15.07 21.46 7.13
C LEU A 259 16.22 20.96 6.25
N GLY A 260 16.23 21.31 4.94
CA GLY A 260 17.19 20.78 3.97
C GLY A 260 16.99 19.29 3.67
N ILE A 261 15.81 18.75 3.96
CA ILE A 261 15.43 17.36 3.71
C ILE A 261 14.89 17.25 2.29
N ARG A 262 15.41 16.29 1.52
CA ARG A 262 14.90 16.01 0.18
C ARG A 262 13.47 15.47 0.26
N THR A 263 12.57 16.08 -0.51
CA THR A 263 11.15 15.74 -0.58
C THR A 263 10.64 15.84 -2.01
N ARG A 264 9.68 14.97 -2.38
CA ARG A 264 8.97 15.01 -3.67
C ARG A 264 7.77 14.08 -3.68
N ALA A 265 6.86 14.29 -4.62
CA ALA A 265 5.89 13.28 -5.03
C ALA A 265 6.62 12.00 -5.47
N VAL A 266 6.05 10.86 -5.11
CA VAL A 266 6.49 9.51 -5.47
C VAL A 266 5.35 8.84 -6.23
N GLY A 267 5.66 8.25 -7.38
CA GLY A 267 4.73 7.46 -8.16
C GLY A 267 4.73 5.97 -7.79
N TRP A 268 3.74 5.28 -8.34
CA TRP A 268 3.52 3.85 -8.17
C TRP A 268 4.75 3.00 -8.50
N TYR A 269 5.50 3.29 -9.56
CA TYR A 269 6.63 2.45 -9.96
C TYR A 269 7.73 2.42 -8.91
N ALA A 270 8.09 3.58 -8.37
CA ALA A 270 9.06 3.70 -7.30
C ALA A 270 8.53 3.04 -6.01
N PHE A 271 7.28 3.32 -5.63
CA PHE A 271 6.65 2.72 -4.45
C PHE A 271 6.56 1.19 -4.53
N ASN A 272 6.15 0.66 -5.68
CA ASN A 272 6.04 -0.78 -5.94
C ASN A 272 7.39 -1.48 -5.79
N THR A 273 8.46 -0.85 -6.29
CA THR A 273 9.82 -1.34 -6.08
C THR A 273 10.17 -1.38 -4.60
N ALA A 274 9.96 -0.26 -3.90
CA ALA A 274 10.37 -0.11 -2.51
C ALA A 274 9.59 -1.03 -1.55
N ARG A 275 8.30 -1.29 -1.80
CA ARG A 275 7.48 -2.19 -0.98
C ARG A 275 7.78 -3.68 -1.26
N LEU A 276 8.19 -4.03 -2.49
CA LEU A 276 8.67 -5.38 -2.80
C LEU A 276 9.99 -5.66 -2.06
N GLU A 277 10.92 -4.72 -2.11
CA GLU A 277 12.16 -4.76 -1.34
C GLU A 277 11.89 -4.84 0.16
N GLY A 278 10.88 -4.10 0.63
CA GLY A 278 10.40 -4.12 2.01
C GLY A 278 9.55 -5.34 2.39
N GLY A 279 9.35 -6.31 1.49
CA GLY A 279 8.61 -7.54 1.80
C GLY A 279 7.13 -7.33 2.15
N THR A 280 6.48 -6.31 1.58
CA THR A 280 5.11 -5.94 1.94
C THR A 280 4.12 -6.20 0.79
N PRO A 281 3.22 -7.17 0.94
CA PRO A 281 2.20 -7.46 -0.05
C PRO A 281 1.02 -6.50 0.06
N LEU A 282 0.27 -6.33 -1.04
CA LEU A 282 -0.90 -5.46 -1.11
C LEU A 282 -2.15 -6.25 -1.50
N PHE A 283 -3.26 -5.99 -0.79
CA PHE A 283 -4.57 -6.51 -1.18
C PHE A 283 -5.00 -5.96 -2.56
N ASN A 284 -5.76 -6.76 -3.32
CA ASN A 284 -6.11 -6.58 -4.74
C ASN A 284 -4.95 -6.62 -5.74
N ILE A 285 -3.71 -6.79 -5.30
CA ILE A 285 -2.54 -7.01 -6.18
C ILE A 285 -1.95 -8.38 -5.94
N ASP A 286 -1.47 -8.62 -4.72
CA ASP A 286 -0.74 -9.84 -4.37
C ASP A 286 -1.64 -10.94 -3.83
N PHE A 287 -2.76 -10.55 -3.22
CA PHE A 287 -3.81 -11.44 -2.75
C PHE A 287 -5.15 -10.69 -2.82
N GLY A 288 -6.26 -11.40 -2.66
CA GLY A 288 -7.56 -10.76 -2.87
C GLY A 288 -8.73 -11.52 -2.24
N SER A 289 -9.93 -11.23 -2.73
CA SER A 289 -11.19 -11.73 -2.17
C SER A 289 -11.40 -13.26 -2.25
N THR A 290 -10.53 -13.94 -2.99
CA THR A 290 -10.52 -15.40 -3.11
C THR A 290 -9.49 -16.06 -2.18
N SER A 291 -8.68 -15.29 -1.47
CA SER A 291 -7.61 -15.78 -0.60
C SER A 291 -8.14 -16.10 0.81
N LEU A 292 -7.53 -17.10 1.46
CA LEU A 292 -7.60 -17.26 2.92
C LEU A 292 -6.49 -16.43 3.59
N PRO A 293 -6.67 -15.96 4.84
CA PRO A 293 -5.62 -15.25 5.57
C PRO A 293 -4.25 -15.95 5.59
N HIS A 294 -4.24 -17.28 5.67
CA HIS A 294 -3.01 -18.10 5.70
C HIS A 294 -2.21 -18.10 4.38
N GLU A 295 -2.81 -17.61 3.29
CA GLU A 295 -2.21 -17.58 1.96
C GLU A 295 -1.46 -16.27 1.70
N THR A 296 -1.64 -15.23 2.53
CA THR A 296 -1.22 -13.85 2.22
C THR A 296 0.17 -13.46 2.74
N GLY A 297 0.70 -14.21 3.70
CA GLY A 297 1.90 -13.81 4.46
C GLY A 297 1.63 -12.79 5.58
N LEU A 298 0.39 -12.32 5.73
CA LEU A 298 0.00 -11.32 6.76
C LEU A 298 -0.78 -11.93 7.93
N VAL A 299 -0.97 -13.24 7.94
CA VAL A 299 -1.86 -13.92 8.91
C VAL A 299 -1.57 -13.57 10.37
N GLN A 300 -0.29 -13.47 10.76
CA GLN A 300 0.10 -13.17 12.14
C GLN A 300 -0.20 -11.71 12.52
N ALA A 301 -0.10 -10.78 11.57
CA ALA A 301 -0.39 -9.37 11.79
C ALA A 301 -1.90 -9.07 11.79
N CYS A 302 -2.68 -9.84 11.02
CA CYS A 302 -4.08 -9.51 10.74
C CYS A 302 -5.11 -10.40 11.46
N VAL A 303 -4.70 -11.51 12.07
CA VAL A 303 -5.62 -12.46 12.70
C VAL A 303 -5.23 -12.69 14.15
N SER A 304 -6.16 -12.41 15.07
CA SER A 304 -6.05 -12.90 16.43
C SER A 304 -6.62 -14.32 16.51
N PHE A 305 -5.80 -15.26 16.97
CA PHE A 305 -6.20 -16.65 17.20
C PHE A 305 -6.75 -16.89 18.61
N THR A 306 -6.71 -15.88 19.47
CA THR A 306 -7.13 -15.94 20.87
C THR A 306 -8.44 -15.18 21.13
N LYS A 307 -8.93 -14.40 20.16
CA LYS A 307 -10.19 -13.65 20.27
C LYS A 307 -11.45 -14.51 20.14
N GLY A 308 -12.59 -13.85 20.36
CA GLY A 308 -13.93 -14.41 20.17
C GLY A 308 -14.36 -14.60 18.71
N CYS A 309 -15.66 -14.86 18.53
CA CYS A 309 -16.22 -15.24 17.24
C CYS A 309 -16.23 -14.11 16.20
N TYR A 310 -15.95 -14.48 14.94
CA TYR A 310 -16.18 -13.65 13.75
C TYR A 310 -16.59 -14.53 12.54
N PRO A 311 -17.22 -13.98 11.49
CA PRO A 311 -17.64 -14.77 10.33
C PRO A 311 -16.48 -15.51 9.66
N GLY A 312 -16.56 -16.85 9.61
CA GLY A 312 -15.53 -17.69 9.00
C GLY A 312 -14.39 -18.11 9.93
N GLN A 313 -14.42 -17.74 11.22
CA GLN A 313 -13.41 -18.10 12.21
C GLN A 313 -13.12 -19.60 12.25
N GLU A 314 -14.14 -20.47 12.20
CA GLU A 314 -13.93 -21.93 12.26
C GLU A 314 -12.98 -22.42 11.15
N VAL A 315 -13.13 -21.89 9.93
CA VAL A 315 -12.27 -22.24 8.79
C VAL A 315 -10.85 -21.72 9.02
N VAL A 316 -10.71 -20.48 9.48
CA VAL A 316 -9.41 -19.85 9.74
C VAL A 316 -8.68 -20.55 10.88
N ALA A 317 -9.34 -20.78 12.02
CA ALA A 317 -8.77 -21.48 13.17
C ALA A 317 -8.42 -22.94 12.86
N ARG A 318 -9.26 -23.64 12.09
CA ARG A 318 -8.95 -25.00 11.63
C ARG A 318 -7.73 -25.01 10.70
N MET A 319 -7.62 -24.04 9.80
CA MET A 319 -6.46 -23.91 8.92
C MET A 319 -5.17 -23.68 9.73
N HIS A 320 -5.24 -22.86 10.78
CA HIS A 320 -4.10 -22.58 11.67
C HIS A 320 -3.62 -23.82 12.43
N ASN A 321 -4.54 -24.56 13.03
CA ASN A 321 -4.19 -25.64 13.97
C ASN A 321 -3.91 -26.99 13.29
N LEU A 322 -4.56 -27.27 12.17
CA LEU A 322 -4.60 -28.61 11.56
C LEU A 322 -4.32 -28.58 10.05
N GLY A 323 -4.38 -27.40 9.43
CA GLY A 323 -4.34 -27.24 7.99
C GLY A 323 -2.97 -26.86 7.46
N GLN A 324 -2.84 -26.96 6.14
CA GLN A 324 -1.79 -26.27 5.40
C GLN A 324 -2.47 -25.62 4.19
N PRO A 325 -2.21 -24.33 3.93
CA PRO A 325 -2.82 -23.64 2.80
C PRO A 325 -2.42 -24.31 1.48
N LYS A 326 -3.34 -24.29 0.50
CA LYS A 326 -3.11 -24.93 -0.81
C LYS A 326 -2.11 -24.15 -1.66
N GLN A 327 -1.97 -22.87 -1.37
CA GLN A 327 -1.06 -21.93 -2.01
C GLN A 327 -0.62 -20.88 -0.99
N GLN A 328 0.53 -20.25 -1.21
CA GLN A 328 1.03 -19.18 -0.36
C GLN A 328 1.74 -18.14 -1.21
N LEU A 329 1.59 -16.88 -0.82
CA LEU A 329 2.37 -15.79 -1.35
C LEU A 329 3.83 -15.92 -0.88
N ARG A 330 4.76 -15.78 -1.82
CA ARG A 330 6.22 -15.89 -1.61
C ARG A 330 6.97 -14.84 -2.42
N GLY A 331 8.13 -14.47 -1.91
CA GLY A 331 9.12 -13.70 -2.66
C GLY A 331 9.92 -14.62 -3.58
N LEU A 332 10.31 -14.09 -4.75
CA LEU A 332 11.15 -14.76 -5.73
C LEU A 332 12.37 -13.88 -6.01
N ARG A 333 13.56 -14.50 -5.93
CA ARG A 333 14.77 -13.94 -6.52
C ARG A 333 14.95 -14.54 -7.90
N ILE A 334 14.89 -13.72 -8.93
CA ILE A 334 14.97 -14.14 -10.32
C ILE A 334 16.44 -14.12 -10.75
N ASP A 335 16.86 -15.13 -11.49
CA ASP A 335 18.20 -15.19 -12.06
C ASP A 335 18.25 -14.42 -13.39
N GLY A 336 19.32 -13.67 -13.59
CA GLY A 336 19.51 -12.84 -14.78
C GLY A 336 18.78 -11.49 -14.70
N ASP A 337 18.55 -10.88 -15.86
CA ASP A 337 18.14 -9.47 -15.96
C ASP A 337 16.72 -9.28 -16.50
N HIS A 338 15.98 -10.38 -16.73
CA HIS A 338 14.63 -10.32 -17.30
C HIS A 338 13.56 -10.14 -16.23
N LEU A 339 12.65 -9.19 -16.45
CA LEU A 339 11.56 -8.89 -15.52
C LEU A 339 10.25 -9.57 -15.96
N PRO A 340 9.71 -10.54 -15.21
CA PRO A 340 8.38 -11.09 -15.51
C PRO A 340 7.31 -10.04 -15.23
N VAL A 341 6.18 -10.11 -15.93
CA VAL A 341 5.04 -9.24 -15.69
C VAL A 341 4.01 -9.91 -14.77
N ALA A 342 3.16 -9.13 -14.12
CA ALA A 342 2.03 -9.68 -13.37
C ALA A 342 1.17 -10.57 -14.29
N GLY A 343 0.72 -11.72 -13.77
CA GLY A 343 0.01 -12.74 -14.54
C GLY A 343 0.92 -13.79 -15.21
N THR A 344 2.26 -13.60 -15.23
CA THR A 344 3.18 -14.62 -15.72
C THR A 344 3.01 -15.92 -14.95
N GLN A 345 2.81 -17.03 -15.67
CA GLN A 345 2.68 -18.36 -15.09
C GLN A 345 4.03 -18.88 -14.59
N VAL A 346 4.01 -19.50 -13.42
CA VAL A 346 5.17 -20.14 -12.79
C VAL A 346 5.03 -21.65 -12.91
N PHE A 347 6.11 -22.33 -13.29
CA PHE A 347 6.20 -23.78 -13.45
C PHE A 347 7.25 -24.36 -12.51
N ALA A 348 7.13 -25.64 -12.13
CA ALA A 348 8.20 -26.30 -11.40
C ALA A 348 9.43 -26.46 -12.32
N SER A 349 10.64 -26.26 -11.80
CA SER A 349 11.87 -26.36 -12.60
C SER A 349 12.06 -27.76 -13.21
N GLU A 350 11.60 -28.81 -12.52
CA GLU A 350 11.67 -30.20 -12.97
C GLU A 350 10.62 -30.57 -14.04
N ASP A 351 9.59 -29.74 -14.26
CA ASP A 351 8.47 -30.05 -15.15
C ASP A 351 8.77 -29.65 -16.62
N GLU A 352 8.41 -30.51 -17.58
CA GLU A 352 8.49 -30.26 -19.03
C GLU A 352 7.67 -29.02 -19.47
N GLU A 353 7.98 -28.46 -20.66
CA GLU A 353 7.44 -27.18 -21.17
C GLU A 353 5.90 -27.08 -21.21
N LEU A 354 5.17 -28.20 -21.28
CA LEU A 354 3.70 -28.26 -21.37
C LEU A 354 2.98 -28.61 -20.04
N SER A 355 3.64 -28.40 -18.90
CA SER A 355 3.10 -28.72 -17.57
C SER A 355 2.04 -27.73 -17.05
N GLU A 356 1.26 -28.16 -16.07
CA GLU A 356 0.31 -27.29 -15.38
C GLU A 356 1.04 -26.24 -14.52
N PRO A 357 0.65 -24.94 -14.58
CA PRO A 357 1.24 -23.90 -13.76
C PRO A 357 1.11 -24.19 -12.25
N VAL A 358 2.21 -23.97 -11.53
CA VAL A 358 2.30 -24.09 -10.06
C VAL A 358 2.14 -22.76 -9.34
N GLY A 359 1.94 -21.67 -10.06
CA GLY A 359 1.71 -20.36 -9.48
C GLY A 359 1.63 -19.28 -10.52
N VAL A 360 1.55 -18.04 -10.04
CA VAL A 360 1.46 -16.85 -10.88
C VAL A 360 2.22 -15.71 -10.22
N ILE A 361 2.95 -14.94 -11.02
CA ILE A 361 3.58 -13.68 -10.61
C ILE A 361 2.46 -12.66 -10.33
N THR A 362 2.46 -12.07 -9.15
CA THR A 362 1.50 -11.03 -8.78
C THR A 362 2.09 -9.64 -8.93
N SER A 363 3.40 -9.51 -8.71
CA SER A 363 4.12 -8.24 -8.77
C SER A 363 5.59 -8.48 -9.03
N SER A 364 6.24 -7.51 -9.65
CA SER A 364 7.65 -7.56 -9.95
C SER A 364 8.25 -6.16 -10.04
N ALA A 365 9.55 -6.06 -9.78
CA ALA A 365 10.35 -4.86 -9.99
C ALA A 365 11.84 -5.22 -10.12
N ILE A 366 12.61 -4.33 -10.74
CA ILE A 366 14.06 -4.33 -10.61
C ILE A 366 14.40 -3.68 -9.27
N SER A 367 15.22 -4.33 -8.45
CA SER A 367 15.57 -3.85 -7.11
C SER A 367 16.91 -3.12 -7.09
N PRO A 368 16.95 -1.79 -6.92
CA PRO A 368 18.21 -1.06 -6.77
C PRO A 368 18.99 -1.49 -5.51
N LEU A 369 18.33 -1.83 -4.39
CA LEU A 369 19.04 -2.33 -3.19
C LEU A 369 19.60 -3.73 -3.38
N GLY A 370 18.92 -4.57 -4.15
CA GLY A 370 19.34 -5.93 -4.50
C GLY A 370 20.41 -5.99 -5.60
N GLY A 371 21.08 -4.88 -5.90
CA GLY A 371 22.12 -4.83 -6.94
C GLY A 371 21.56 -4.81 -8.37
N ALA A 372 20.40 -4.18 -8.57
CA ALA A 372 19.64 -4.17 -9.82
C ALA A 372 19.13 -5.56 -10.27
N ALA A 373 19.00 -6.50 -9.33
CA ALA A 373 18.41 -7.81 -9.61
C ALA A 373 16.88 -7.73 -9.73
N PRO A 374 16.25 -8.46 -10.67
CA PRO A 374 14.80 -8.61 -10.70
C PRO A 374 14.30 -9.41 -9.50
N MET A 375 13.20 -8.94 -8.91
CA MET A 375 12.47 -9.64 -7.86
C MET A 375 10.98 -9.63 -8.14
N ALA A 376 10.28 -10.60 -7.56
CA ALA A 376 8.84 -10.72 -7.72
C ALA A 376 8.16 -11.30 -6.47
N PHE A 377 6.88 -11.01 -6.32
CA PHE A 377 5.97 -11.81 -5.52
C PHE A 377 5.19 -12.77 -6.40
N ALA A 378 4.89 -13.94 -5.86
CA ALA A 378 4.12 -14.95 -6.55
C ALA A 378 3.21 -15.72 -5.59
N MET A 379 1.97 -15.96 -6.02
CA MET A 379 1.09 -16.92 -5.36
C MET A 379 1.45 -18.32 -5.85
N LEU A 380 2.05 -19.13 -4.98
CA LEU A 380 2.61 -20.43 -5.33
C LEU A 380 1.84 -21.58 -4.68
N ARG A 381 1.58 -22.66 -5.42
CA ARG A 381 0.98 -23.88 -4.89
C ARG A 381 1.91 -24.54 -3.88
N LYS A 382 1.32 -25.13 -2.84
CA LYS A 382 1.99 -25.80 -1.70
C LYS A 382 3.18 -26.69 -2.06
N ARG A 383 3.20 -27.34 -3.23
CA ARG A 383 4.30 -28.23 -3.63
C ARG A 383 5.63 -27.51 -3.92
N VAL A 384 5.62 -26.19 -4.14
CA VAL A 384 6.83 -25.39 -4.44
C VAL A 384 7.04 -24.19 -3.50
N VAL A 385 6.29 -24.06 -2.40
CA VAL A 385 6.35 -22.87 -1.51
C VAL A 385 7.56 -22.82 -0.57
N ALA A 386 8.35 -23.90 -0.49
CA ALA A 386 9.46 -23.99 0.44
C ALA A 386 10.62 -23.07 0.00
N PRO A 387 11.19 -22.25 0.90
CA PRO A 387 12.38 -21.46 0.58
C PRO A 387 13.52 -22.33 0.03
N GLY A 388 14.23 -21.79 -0.98
CA GLY A 388 15.28 -22.50 -1.72
C GLY A 388 14.77 -23.35 -2.89
N THR A 389 13.46 -23.57 -3.02
CA THR A 389 12.89 -24.29 -4.18
C THR A 389 13.14 -23.51 -5.48
N ARG A 390 13.48 -24.22 -6.56
CA ARG A 390 13.67 -23.65 -7.90
C ARG A 390 12.38 -23.73 -8.70
N VAL A 391 12.03 -22.63 -9.36
CA VAL A 391 10.89 -22.51 -10.27
C VAL A 391 11.32 -21.85 -11.57
N ARG A 392 10.56 -22.06 -12.63
CA ARG A 392 10.81 -21.46 -13.95
C ARG A 392 9.60 -20.67 -14.43
N MET A 393 9.85 -19.67 -15.26
CA MET A 393 8.82 -18.85 -15.90
C MET A 393 9.34 -18.27 -17.21
N HIS A 394 8.51 -17.52 -17.92
CA HIS A 394 8.95 -16.73 -19.07
C HIS A 394 8.90 -15.25 -18.74
N ALA A 395 9.99 -14.54 -19.05
CA ALA A 395 10.10 -13.11 -18.95
C ALA A 395 10.67 -12.58 -20.28
N GLU A 396 10.05 -11.54 -20.84
CA GLU A 396 10.51 -10.92 -22.10
C GLU A 396 10.71 -11.93 -23.26
N GLY A 397 9.88 -12.97 -23.31
CA GLY A 397 9.96 -14.02 -24.34
C GLY A 397 11.03 -15.09 -24.11
N SER A 398 11.83 -14.99 -23.05
CA SER A 398 12.89 -15.95 -22.70
C SER A 398 12.55 -16.72 -21.42
N PRO A 399 12.94 -18.01 -21.30
CA PRO A 399 12.81 -18.73 -20.04
C PRO A 399 13.78 -18.15 -19.01
N CYS A 400 13.31 -17.98 -17.78
CA CYS A 400 14.13 -17.62 -16.63
C CYS A 400 13.82 -18.53 -15.43
N GLU A 401 14.83 -18.73 -14.59
CA GLU A 401 14.68 -19.45 -13.34
C GLU A 401 14.65 -18.48 -12.16
N ALA A 402 13.97 -18.87 -11.09
CA ALA A 402 13.94 -18.13 -9.85
C ALA A 402 14.04 -19.05 -8.65
N THR A 403 14.51 -18.50 -7.54
CA THR A 403 14.57 -19.16 -6.24
C THR A 403 13.47 -18.62 -5.35
N VAL A 404 12.66 -19.53 -4.80
CA VAL A 404 11.59 -19.20 -3.84
C VAL A 404 12.21 -18.79 -2.49
N GLY A 405 11.69 -17.72 -1.89
CA GLY A 405 12.09 -17.22 -0.58
C GLY A 405 10.91 -16.63 0.20
N GLU A 406 11.22 -16.05 1.36
CA GLU A 406 10.26 -15.26 2.13
C GLU A 406 9.93 -13.94 1.40
N LEU A 407 8.88 -13.24 1.83
CA LEU A 407 8.49 -11.96 1.23
C LEU A 407 9.58 -10.90 1.41
N ASP A 408 10.20 -10.83 2.59
CA ASP A 408 11.33 -9.96 2.86
C ASP A 408 12.63 -10.59 2.31
N VAL A 409 12.76 -10.57 0.98
CA VAL A 409 13.90 -11.17 0.27
C VAL A 409 15.23 -10.50 0.65
N LEU A 410 15.19 -9.23 1.06
CA LEU A 410 16.37 -8.44 1.40
C LEU A 410 16.67 -8.39 2.91
N GLY A 411 15.76 -8.86 3.77
CA GLY A 411 15.92 -8.83 5.23
C GLY A 411 15.89 -7.41 5.79
N LEU A 412 15.05 -6.53 5.24
CA LEU A 412 14.95 -5.13 5.66
C LEU A 412 14.04 -4.93 6.88
N LYS A 413 13.17 -5.89 7.22
CA LYS A 413 12.35 -5.81 8.43
C LYS A 413 13.22 -6.13 9.64
N GLU A 414 13.26 -5.22 10.61
CA GLU A 414 13.73 -5.57 11.95
C GLU A 414 12.81 -6.68 12.48
N GLU A 415 13.39 -7.71 13.14
CA GLU A 415 12.60 -8.71 13.85
C GLU A 415 11.73 -7.97 14.85
N SER A 416 10.42 -7.93 14.60
CA SER A 416 9.45 -7.35 15.54
C SER A 416 9.47 -8.19 16.82
N THR A 417 10.20 -7.72 17.83
CA THR A 417 10.18 -8.26 19.20
C THR A 417 8.88 -7.96 19.92
#